data_AF-A0A3N1U2R0-F1
#
_entry.id   AF-A0A3N1U2R0-F1
#
_cell.length_a   1.000
_cell.length_b   1.000
_cell.length_c   1.000
_cell.angle_alpha   90.00
_cell.angle_beta   90.00
_cell.angle_gamma   90.00
#
_symmetry.space_group_name_H-M   'P 1'
#
loop_
_entity.id
_entity.type
_entity.pdbx_description
1 polymer ?
#
loop_
_entity_poly.entity_id
_entity_poly.type
_entity_poly.pdbx_seq_one_letter_code
_entity_poly.pdbx_strand_id
1 'polypeptide(L)' 'MTEETPRRRPPKPQQRKQMLLRLDPAVHDALARWASDELRSANAQIEFLLRRALAEAGRLPGGAAPIPRRGRPPKAPGPE' A
#
# COMPACT_ATOMS: atom_id res chain seq x y z
N MET A 1 5.52 -15.84 39.48
CA MET A 1 6.09 -15.99 38.13
C MET A 1 5.07 -15.47 37.13
N THR A 2 5.17 -14.20 36.73
CA THR A 2 4.34 -13.62 35.68
C THR A 2 5.17 -13.60 34.41
N GLU A 3 4.85 -14.45 33.45
CA GLU A 3 5.49 -14.46 32.13
C GLU A 3 5.06 -13.21 31.35
N GLU A 4 5.97 -12.25 31.19
CA GLU A 4 5.80 -11.15 30.26
C GLU A 4 5.80 -11.69 28.83
N THR A 5 4.63 -11.69 28.18
CA THR A 5 4.51 -11.96 26.75
C THR A 5 5.29 -10.89 25.96
N PRO A 6 6.24 -11.26 25.08
CA PRO A 6 7.03 -10.26 24.37
C PRO A 6 6.14 -9.52 23.37
N ARG A 7 5.96 -8.21 23.59
CA ARG A 7 5.26 -7.32 22.65
C ARG A 7 6.01 -7.29 21.31
N ARG A 8 5.41 -7.90 20.28
CA ARG A 8 5.95 -7.93 18.91
C ARG A 8 6.12 -6.50 18.41
N ARG A 9 7.36 -6.05 18.21
CA ARG A 9 7.66 -4.71 17.64
C ARG A 9 6.98 -4.58 16.27
N PRO A 10 6.28 -3.47 15.98
CA PRO A 10 5.70 -3.26 14.66
C PRO A 10 6.83 -3.20 13.61
N PRO A 11 6.62 -3.77 12.41
CA PRO A 11 7.62 -3.72 11.35
C PRO A 11 7.95 -2.28 10.99
N LYS A 12 9.24 -1.98 10.81
CA LYS A 12 9.73 -0.66 10.39
C LYS A 12 9.10 -0.34 9.02
N PRO A 13 8.54 0.88 8.81
CA PRO A 13 7.92 1.24 7.54
C PRO A 13 8.98 1.17 6.42
N GLN A 14 8.81 0.22 5.50
CA GLN A 14 9.65 0.14 4.31
C GLN A 14 9.36 1.33 3.41
N GLN A 15 10.41 1.97 2.91
CA GLN A 15 10.27 3.09 1.98
C GLN A 15 9.63 2.57 0.69
N ARG A 16 8.59 3.28 0.22
CA ARG A 16 7.89 2.90 -1.01
C ARG A 16 8.83 3.08 -2.20
N LYS A 17 8.91 2.07 -3.06
CA LYS A 17 9.66 2.14 -4.31
C LYS A 17 8.89 3.03 -5.30
N GLN A 18 9.56 4.05 -5.82
CA GLN A 18 9.04 4.86 -6.93
C GLN A 18 9.49 4.21 -8.25
N MET A 19 8.56 4.07 -9.20
CA MET A 19 8.88 3.59 -10.54
C MET A 19 8.15 4.44 -11.58
N LEU A 20 8.77 4.63 -12.74
CA LEU A 20 8.11 5.22 -13.90
C LEU A 20 7.37 4.11 -14.66
N LEU A 21 6.06 4.26 -14.79
CA LEU A 21 5.20 3.33 -15.53
C LEU A 21 4.85 3.94 -16.88
N ARG A 22 5.05 3.18 -17.96
CA ARG A 22 4.56 3.54 -19.28
C ARG A 22 3.18 2.92 -19.47
N LEU A 23 2.17 3.76 -19.66
CA LEU A 23 0.80 3.34 -19.93
C LEU A 23 0.33 3.94 -21.24
N ASP A 24 -0.60 3.25 -21.88
CA ASP A 24 -1.43 3.86 -22.91
C ASP A 24 -2.22 5.05 -22.28
N PRO A 25 -2.29 6.22 -22.95
CA PRO A 25 -2.97 7.39 -22.39
C PRO A 25 -4.45 7.15 -22.06
N ALA A 26 -5.18 6.41 -22.90
CA ALA A 26 -6.60 6.14 -22.66
C ALA A 26 -6.80 5.22 -21.43
N VAL A 27 -5.89 4.28 -21.22
CA VAL A 27 -5.87 3.43 -20.02
C VAL A 27 -5.58 4.25 -18.77
N HIS A 28 -4.61 5.16 -18.83
CA HIS A 28 -4.31 6.07 -17.73
C HIS A 28 -5.54 6.91 -17.36
N ASP A 29 -6.23 7.48 -18.35
CA ASP A 29 -7.40 8.31 -18.11
C ASP A 29 -8.58 7.53 -17.52
N ALA A 30 -8.80 6.29 -17.97
CA ALA A 30 -9.81 5.41 -17.39
C ALA A 30 -9.51 5.10 -15.91
N LEU A 31 -8.24 4.81 -15.58
CA LEU A 31 -7.81 4.58 -14.20
C LEU A 31 -7.97 5.84 -13.33
N ALA A 32 -7.66 7.02 -13.87
CA ALA A 32 -7.79 8.28 -13.15
C ALA A 32 -9.26 8.62 -12.85
N ARG A 33 -10.17 8.38 -13.80
CA ARG A 33 -11.61 8.56 -13.61
C ARG A 33 -12.14 7.61 -12.55
N TRP A 34 -11.84 6.32 -12.66
CA TRP A 34 -12.27 5.33 -11.67
C TRP A 34 -11.72 5.63 -10.27
N ALA A 35 -10.45 6.04 -10.16
CA ALA A 35 -9.89 6.47 -8.89
C ALA A 35 -10.67 7.64 -8.28
N SER A 36 -11.08 8.61 -9.10
CA SER A 36 -11.86 9.77 -8.68
C SER A 36 -13.23 9.36 -8.15
N ASP A 37 -13.92 8.45 -8.83
CA ASP A 37 -15.22 7.90 -8.41
C ASP A 37 -15.13 7.21 -7.03
N GLU A 38 -14.01 6.54 -6.74
CA GLU A 38 -13.74 5.90 -5.45
C GLU A 38 -13.09 6.84 -4.41
N LEU A 39 -12.92 8.12 -4.71
CA LEU A 39 -12.24 9.10 -3.87
C LEU A 39 -10.79 8.69 -3.51
N ARG A 40 -10.07 8.05 -4.44
CA ARG A 40 -8.66 7.64 -4.32
C ARG A 40 -7.78 8.48 -5.24
N SER A 41 -6.49 8.54 -4.94
CA SER A 41 -5.51 8.97 -5.94
C SER A 41 -5.31 7.85 -6.98
N ALA A 42 -4.91 8.22 -8.20
CA ALA A 42 -4.57 7.25 -9.24
C ALA A 42 -3.54 6.21 -8.77
N ASN A 43 -2.49 6.64 -8.05
CA ASN A 43 -1.49 5.74 -7.49
C ASN A 43 -2.07 4.76 -6.46
N ALA A 44 -3.01 5.22 -5.61
CA ALA A 44 -3.67 4.33 -4.66
C ALA A 44 -4.60 3.32 -5.35
N GLN A 45 -5.24 3.72 -6.46
CA GLN A 45 -6.05 2.82 -7.27
C GLN A 45 -5.19 1.75 -7.97
N ILE A 46 -4.07 2.16 -8.58
CA ILE A 46 -3.12 1.24 -9.22
C ILE A 46 -2.58 0.23 -8.20
N GLU A 47 -2.15 0.68 -7.02
CA GLU A 47 -1.66 -0.21 -5.96
C GLU A 47 -2.73 -1.21 -5.50
N PHE A 48 -3.98 -0.76 -5.35
CA PHE A 48 -5.11 -1.62 -5.01
C PHE A 48 -5.32 -2.72 -6.06
N LEU A 49 -5.34 -2.34 -7.34
CA LEU A 49 -5.52 -3.28 -8.45
C LEU A 49 -4.39 -4.30 -8.53
N LEU A 50 -3.13 -3.86 -8.40
CA LEU A 50 -1.97 -4.76 -8.42
C LEU A 50 -2.01 -5.78 -7.28
N ARG A 51 -2.34 -5.33 -6.06
CA ARG A 51 -2.46 -6.24 -4.91
C ARG A 51 -3.57 -7.25 -5.08
N ARG A 52 -4.73 -6.79 -5.58
CA ARG A 52 -5.86 -7.66 -5.86
C ARG A 52 -5.49 -8.71 -6.90
N ALA A 53 -4.91 -8.30 -8.03
CA ALA A 53 -4.47 -9.21 -9.09
C ALA A 53 -3.42 -10.22 -8.60
N LEU A 54 -2.46 -9.78 -7.77
CA LEU A 54 -1.49 -10.69 -7.15
C LEU A 54 -2.14 -11.68 -6.19
N ALA A 55 -3.13 -11.25 -5.40
CA ALA A 55 -3.86 -12.12 -4.48
C ALA A 55 -4.69 -13.16 -5.23
N GLU A 56 -5.45 -12.73 -6.24
CA GLU A 56 -6.24 -13.60 -7.11
C GLU A 56 -5.37 -14.62 -7.85
N ALA A 57 -4.15 -14.22 -8.24
CA ALA A 57 -3.16 -15.12 -8.85
C ALA A 57 -2.41 -16.02 -7.84
N GLY A 58 -2.66 -15.90 -6.52
CA GLY A 58 -1.93 -16.64 -5.48
C GLY A 58 -0.45 -16.23 -5.34
N ARG A 59 -0.08 -15.02 -5.79
CA ARG A 59 1.30 -14.51 -5.84
C ARG A 59 1.56 -13.35 -4.88
N LEU A 60 0.59 -12.98 -4.06
CA LEU A 60 0.77 -11.90 -3.09
C LEU A 60 1.80 -12.32 -2.02
N PRO A 61 2.89 -11.57 -1.80
CA PRO A 61 3.87 -11.91 -0.78
C PRO A 61 3.27 -11.85 0.62
N GLY A 62 3.50 -12.86 1.46
CA GLY A 62 2.98 -12.92 2.84
C GLY A 62 3.48 -11.79 3.77
N GLY A 63 4.58 -11.12 3.41
CA GLY A 63 5.12 -9.97 4.14
C GLY A 63 4.64 -8.60 3.65
N ALA A 64 3.71 -8.54 2.69
CA ALA A 64 3.24 -7.27 2.15
C ALA A 64 2.48 -6.49 3.22
N ALA A 65 3.00 -5.32 3.61
CA ALA A 65 2.36 -4.45 4.59
C ALA A 65 0.93 -4.04 4.12
N PRO A 66 -0.03 -3.88 5.04
CA PRO A 66 -1.38 -3.47 4.69
C PRO A 66 -1.42 -2.08 4.04
N ILE A 67 -2.42 -1.84 3.20
CA ILE A 67 -2.65 -0.50 2.61
C ILE A 67 -2.97 0.48 3.76
N PRO A 68 -2.23 1.59 3.91
CA PRO A 68 -2.49 2.54 4.98
C PRO A 68 -3.87 3.17 4.88
N ARG A 69 -4.51 3.40 6.03
CA ARG A 69 -5.80 4.08 6.11
C ARG A 69 -5.66 5.54 5.67
N ARG A 70 -6.74 6.10 5.10
CA ARG A 70 -6.80 7.51 4.69
C ARG A 70 -6.61 8.43 5.90
N GLY A 71 -6.01 9.60 5.68
CA GLY A 71 -6.11 10.75 6.58
C GLY A 71 -5.04 10.91 7.68
N ARG A 72 -4.13 9.94 7.90
CA ARG A 72 -3.01 10.16 8.85
C ARG A 72 -1.76 9.38 8.46
N PRO A 73 -0.64 10.05 8.14
CA PRO A 73 0.66 9.39 8.09
C PRO A 73 0.96 8.77 9.47
N PRO A 74 1.51 7.54 9.53
CA PRO A 74 2.00 6.98 10.79
C PRO A 74 3.01 7.94 11.42
N LYS A 75 2.99 8.10 12.75
CA LYS A 75 4.00 8.88 13.47
C LYS A 75 5.37 8.28 13.13
N ALA A 76 6.25 9.06 12.49
CA ALA A 76 7.62 8.63 12.27
C ALA A 76 8.27 8.31 13.63
N PRO A 77 9.02 7.20 13.77
CA PRO A 77 9.88 7.03 14.94
C PRO A 77 10.87 8.20 14.93
N GLY A 78 10.89 8.98 16.01
CA GLY A 78 11.80 10.12 16.14
C GLY A 78 13.26 9.67 16.05
N PRO A 79 14.18 10.56 15.65
CA PRO A 79 15.60 10.27 15.75
C PRO A 79 15.97 10.04 17.22
N GLU A 80 16.76 9.00 17.49
CA GLU A 80 17.50 8.86 18.76
C GLU A 80 18.51 9.99 18.92
#